data_AF-A0A3M1C729-F1
#
_entry.id   AF-A0A3M1C729-F1
#
_cell.length_a   1.000
_cell.length_b   1.000
_cell.length_c   1.000
_cell.angle_alpha   90.00
_cell.angle_beta   90.00
_cell.angle_gamma   90.00
#
_symmetry.space_group_name_H-M   'P 1'
#
loop_
_entity.id
_entity.type
_entity.pdbx_description
1 polymer ?
#
loop_
_entity_poly.entity_id
_entity_poly.type
_entity_poly.pdbx_seq_one_letter_code
_entity_poly.pdbx_strand_id
1 'polypeptide(L)' 'MKRIIAYVIGAALIVLGAIALFGAFEDFRAGGTTDRLAQEFLAPISLFIVGGFAIWMGRQTGRRG' A
#
# COMPACT_ATOMS: atom_id res chain seq x y z
N MET A 1 -1.98 -18.82 13.16
CA MET A 1 -1.16 -17.62 13.43
C MET A 1 -0.60 -16.95 12.17
N LYS A 2 0.12 -17.66 11.29
CA LYS A 2 0.71 -17.08 10.06
C LYS A 2 -0.29 -16.31 9.16
N ARG A 3 -1.53 -16.81 9.06
CA ARG A 3 -2.62 -16.16 8.31
C ARG A 3 -3.00 -14.78 8.85
N ILE A 4 -3.10 -14.66 10.17
CA ILE A 4 -3.51 -13.42 10.85
C ILE A 4 -2.42 -12.37 10.68
N ILE A 5 -1.15 -12.77 10.85
CA ILE A 5 0.00 -11.87 10.64
C ILE A 5 0.01 -11.31 9.22
N ALA A 6 -0.23 -12.14 8.20
CA ALA A 6 -0.28 -11.69 6.81
C ALA A 6 -1.39 -10.65 6.56
N TYR A 7 -2.58 -10.84 7.15
CA TYR A 7 -3.66 -9.85 7.06
C TYR A 7 -3.33 -8.56 7.80
N VAL A 8 -2.75 -8.64 9.00
CA VAL A 8 -2.38 -7.46 9.79
C VAL A 8 -1.32 -6.64 9.07
N ILE A 9 -0.25 -7.28 8.57
CA ILE A 9 0.81 -6.61 7.82
C ILE A 9 0.24 -6.00 6.54
N GLY A 10 -0.55 -6.76 5.77
CA GLY A 10 -1.11 -6.26 4.52
C GLY A 10 -2.08 -5.09 4.73
N ALA A 11 -2.93 -5.15 5.76
CA ALA A 11 -3.81 -4.05 6.13
C ALA A 11 -3.02 -2.81 6.57
N ALA A 12 -1.96 -2.97 7.38
CA ALA A 12 -1.10 -1.87 7.80
C ALA A 12 -0.43 -1.18 6.61
N LEU A 13 0.07 -1.96 5.64
CA LEU A 13 0.66 -1.42 4.41
C LEU A 13 -0.37 -0.64 3.57
N ILE A 14 -1.60 -1.14 3.45
CA ILE A 14 -2.68 -0.42 2.75
C ILE A 14 -3.02 0.89 3.46
N VAL A 15 -3.10 0.89 4.80
CA VAL A 15 -3.35 2.11 5.57
C VAL A 15 -2.23 3.13 5.39
N LEU A 16 -0.97 2.70 5.46
CA LEU A 16 0.18 3.58 5.19
C LEU A 16 0.16 4.11 3.75
N GLY A 17 -0.22 3.28 2.78
CA GLY A 17 -0.41 3.70 1.39
C GLY A 17 -1.49 4.76 1.24
N ALA A 18 -2.61 4.64 1.95
CA ALA A 18 -3.68 5.64 1.94
C ALA A 18 -3.22 6.98 2.56
N ILE A 19 -2.44 6.93 3.65
CA ILE A 19 -1.87 8.14 4.27
C ILE A 19 -0.89 8.83 3.31
N ALA A 20 0.02 8.06 2.70
CA ALA A 20 0.98 8.59 1.73
C ALA A 20 0.29 9.17 0.48
N LEU A 21 -0.81 8.56 0.04
CA LEU A 21 -1.61 9.06 -1.08
C LEU A 21 -2.23 10.43 -0.76
N PHE A 22 -2.62 10.66 0.49
CA PHE A 22 -3.14 11.95 0.94
C PHE A 22 -2.08 13.06 0.80
N GLY A 23 -0.84 12.79 1.21
CA GLY A 23 0.28 13.71 1.03
C GLY A 23 0.57 14.00 -0.45
N ALA A 24 0.63 12.97 -1.29
CA ALA A 24 0.81 13.13 -2.74
C ALA A 24 -0.32 13.97 -3.39
N PHE A 25 -1.55 13.85 -2.86
CA PHE A 25 -2.68 14.64 -3.34
C PHE A 25 -2.62 16.11 -2.91
N GLU A 26 -2.07 16.40 -1.73
CA GLU A 26 -1.80 17.78 -1.30
C GLU A 26 -0.76 18.45 -2.19
N ASP A 27 0.33 17.75 -2.50
CA ASP A 27 1.37 18.25 -3.43
C ASP A 27 0.83 18.41 -4.87
N PHE A 28 -0.07 17.52 -5.31
CA PHE A 28 -0.80 17.69 -6.58
C PHE A 28 -1.61 18.98 -6.59
N ARG A 29 -2.34 19.24 -5.51
CA ARG A 29 -3.17 20.45 -5.39
C ARG A 29 -2.35 21.72 -5.28
N ALA A 30 -1.14 21.64 -4.74
CA ALA A 30 -0.20 22.75 -4.66
C ALA A 30 0.44 23.12 -6.02
N GLY A 31 0.17 22.35 -7.08
CA GLY A 31 0.73 22.59 -8.41
C GLY A 31 2.18 22.12 -8.55
N GLY A 32 2.55 21.03 -7.85
CA GLY A 32 3.86 20.40 -7.98
C GLY A 32 4.20 19.99 -9.41
N THR A 33 5.50 19.86 -9.70
CA THR A 33 5.96 19.43 -11.02
C THR A 33 5.60 17.96 -11.29
N THR A 34 5.38 17.61 -12.55
CA THR A 34 4.99 16.24 -12.96
C THR A 34 5.94 15.16 -12.44
N ASP A 35 7.24 15.42 -12.46
CA ASP A 35 8.26 14.47 -11.99
C ASP A 35 8.15 14.20 -10.48
N ARG A 36 7.92 15.26 -9.70
CA ARG A 36 7.74 15.16 -8.25
C ARG A 36 6.48 14.39 -7.91
N LEU A 37 5.39 14.68 -8.61
CA LEU A 37 4.14 13.96 -8.45
C LEU A 37 4.30 12.47 -8.78
N ALA A 38 4.93 12.13 -9.89
CA ALA A 38 5.19 10.73 -10.24
C ALA A 38 5.94 9.99 -9.13
N GLN A 39 6.92 10.65 -8.51
CA GLN A 39 7.69 10.10 -7.39
C GLN A 39 6.85 9.94 -6.11
N GLU A 40 5.99 10.91 -5.80
CA GLU A 40 5.11 10.90 -4.62
C GLU A 40 3.98 9.89 -4.74
N PHE A 41 3.46 9.64 -5.95
CA PHE A 41 2.46 8.59 -6.21
C PHE A 41 3.05 7.18 -6.27
N LEU A 42 4.35 7.03 -6.55
CA LEU A 42 5.01 5.73 -6.61
C LEU A 42 4.99 4.98 -5.27
N ALA A 43 5.26 5.69 -4.17
CA ALA A 43 5.27 5.11 -2.83
C ALA A 43 3.91 4.52 -2.39
N PRO A 44 2.78 5.27 -2.43
CA PRO A 44 1.48 4.74 -2.04
C PRO A 44 1.01 3.60 -2.94
N ILE A 45 1.25 3.67 -4.25
CA ILE A 45 0.91 2.58 -5.19
C ILE A 45 1.68 1.31 -4.83
N SER A 46 2.98 1.43 -4.55
CA SER A 46 3.82 0.29 -4.15
C SER A 46 3.31 -0.34 -2.85
N LEU A 47 2.92 0.48 -1.87
CA LEU A 47 2.36 0.00 -0.60
C LEU A 47 1.03 -0.74 -0.78
N PHE A 48 0.15 -0.29 -1.68
CA PHE A 48 -1.07 -1.01 -2.01
C PHE A 48 -0.79 -2.36 -2.68
N ILE A 49 0.15 -2.41 -3.62
CA ILE A 49 0.53 -3.65 -4.31
C ILE A 49 1.11 -4.66 -3.32
N VAL A 50 2.09 -4.24 -2.51
CA VAL A 50 2.74 -5.13 -1.53
C VAL A 50 1.75 -5.54 -0.43
N GLY A 51 0.92 -4.61 0.05
CA GLY A 51 -0.11 -4.89 1.05
C GLY A 51 -1.16 -5.88 0.54
N GLY A 52 -1.66 -5.68 -0.67
CA GLY A 52 -2.58 -6.61 -1.34
C GLY A 52 -1.95 -7.99 -1.56
N PHE A 53 -0.68 -8.03 -1.97
CA PHE A 53 0.06 -9.28 -2.13
C PHE A 53 0.22 -10.05 -0.81
N ALA A 54 0.52 -9.35 0.29
CA ALA A 54 0.62 -9.96 1.63
C ALA A 54 -0.72 -10.59 2.06
N ILE A 55 -1.84 -9.91 1.83
CA ILE A 55 -3.19 -10.42 2.08
C ILE A 55 -3.46 -11.68 1.23
N TRP A 56 -3.13 -11.63 -0.06
CA TRP A 56 -3.31 -12.77 -0.97
C TRP A 56 -2.48 -13.99 -0.56
N MET A 57 -1.22 -13.79 -0.18
CA MET A 57 -0.36 -14.85 0.36
C MET A 57 -0.93 -15.47 1.64
N GLY A 58 -1.48 -14.64 2.53
CA GLY A 58 -2.21 -15.09 3.71
C GLY A 58 -3.41 -15.96 3.35
N ARG A 59 -4.18 -15.59 2.32
CA ARG A 59 -5.30 -16.41 1.84
C ARG A 59 -4.85 -17.76 1.29
N GLN A 60 -3.76 -17.79 0.52
CA GLN A 60 -3.19 -19.00 -0.07
C GLN A 60 -2.67 -19.99 0.99
N THR A 61 -1.96 -19.49 2.02
CA THR A 61 -1.42 -20.35 3.10
C THR A 61 -2.51 -21.04 3.91
N GLY A 62 -3.72 -20.47 3.98
CA GLY A 62 -4.85 -21.10 4.65
C GLY A 62 -5.59 -22.17 3.84
N ARG A 63 -5.28 -22.34 2.54
CA ARG A 63 -5.93 -23.34 1.66
C ARG A 63 -5.10 -24.61 1.48
N ARG A 64 -3.84 -24.62 1.94
CA ARG A 64 -2.88 -25.73 1.80
C ARG A 64 -2.61 -26.48 3.12
N GLY A 65 -3.37 -26.18 4.17
CA GLY A 65 -3.26 -26.82 5.48
C GLY A 65 -4.56 -27.49 5.87
#